data_AF-A0A5M3WAD2-F1
#
_entry.id   AF-A0A5M3WAD2-F1
#
_cell.length_a   1.000
_cell.length_b   1.000
_cell.length_c   1.000
_cell.angle_alpha   90.00
_cell.angle_beta   90.00
_cell.angle_gamma   90.00
#
_symmetry.space_group_name_H-M   'P 1'
#
loop_
_entity.id
_entity.type
_entity.pdbx_description
1 polymer ?
#
loop_
_entity_poly.entity_id
_entity_poly.type
_entity_poly.pdbx_seq_one_letter_code
_entity_poly.pdbx_strand_id
1 'polypeptide(L)'
;MSDKSGYLRHLPPVLWQDEPEPPEFSLGAMLRIFEKVLTGIDDGVPLPKEALARQVAAVPRLFDPRTTPEEMLPWLASWVALRFPTLQGEYHWDVAQRRRVTGQIAGVYRWRGRHGGLTRYLDLYAAGRIRPRVALDTGARLLALTVPRPGVPALVSGLVTQGPVVIGTKVHAEGVTRPWTIATASDGTLFAGDLGLPAASPVGVRGRVWRLDAGGGPDQAGRPPLPAPVALPVQPTRIVAVAVVPARGARPETLYVLDRPGKLYALPAPFRATATEVATLSAAGTAFDPVAMTVDPGNGDLLVLDRGSGAGTANGPKIITVRFDPVATTRTALPAVQEPLSLFAERDGSLLIGDGGPQEPTGPADLPGGLLRVVRAATPWTVTPVLSAPLTAPTGIARGRDGELYVLDVGLKPFAPSTTDPFIGPVSRDACVLRVDPAAGKAVQITERGQFVYPTGMVAVGDRLIVCDPGQPTTPTDVAGHEPYWCRVQPHLFNVVLHFTADRLPEDPDERHRALVQVVGDIRGIVDAQKPAHTIWNLITAV
;
A
#
# COMPACT_ATOMS: atom_id res chain seq x y z
N MET A 1 34.48 -64.73 19.37
CA MET A 1 35.43 -64.07 18.46
C MET A 1 34.99 -62.63 18.33
N SER A 2 35.81 -61.67 18.79
CA SER A 2 35.53 -60.25 18.59
C SER A 2 35.56 -59.99 17.09
N ASP A 3 34.49 -59.46 16.49
CA ASP A 3 34.46 -59.14 15.06
C ASP A 3 35.67 -58.28 14.66
N LYS A 4 36.32 -58.59 13.55
CA LYS A 4 37.43 -57.78 13.05
C LYS A 4 36.91 -56.44 12.52
N SER A 5 37.74 -55.39 12.56
CA SER A 5 37.34 -54.08 12.00
C SER A 5 37.00 -54.18 10.51
N GLY A 6 35.88 -53.58 10.12
CA GLY A 6 35.47 -53.48 8.71
C GLY A 6 36.43 -52.64 7.87
N TYR A 7 37.28 -51.81 8.49
CA TYR A 7 38.26 -50.99 7.79
C TYR A 7 39.44 -51.76 7.21
N LEU A 8 39.70 -52.99 7.67
CA LEU A 8 40.76 -53.84 7.10
C LEU A 8 40.57 -54.07 5.59
N ARG A 9 39.33 -54.05 5.09
CA ARG A 9 39.02 -54.17 3.65
C ARG A 9 39.60 -53.04 2.79
N HIS A 10 39.97 -51.92 3.41
CA HIS A 10 40.53 -50.75 2.73
C HIS A 10 42.07 -50.73 2.77
N LEU A 11 42.70 -51.73 3.39
CA LEU A 11 44.16 -51.84 3.53
C LEU A 11 44.71 -53.06 2.78
N PRO A 12 45.95 -52.98 2.26
CA PRO A 12 46.63 -54.12 1.65
C PRO A 12 46.62 -55.37 2.56
N PRO A 13 46.27 -56.57 2.04
CA PRO A 13 46.18 -57.79 2.84
C PRO A 13 47.44 -58.15 3.62
N VAL A 14 48.62 -57.80 3.11
CA VAL A 14 49.92 -58.03 3.78
C VAL A 14 50.01 -57.41 5.19
N LEU A 15 49.16 -56.42 5.50
CA LEU A 15 49.14 -55.76 6.80
C LEU A 15 48.29 -56.48 7.85
N TRP A 16 47.49 -57.48 7.47
CA TRP A 16 46.50 -58.12 8.36
C TRP A 16 46.25 -59.61 8.11
N GLN A 17 46.89 -60.22 7.10
CA GLN A 17 46.77 -61.66 6.80
C GLN A 17 47.24 -62.56 7.96
N ASP A 18 48.30 -62.16 8.67
CA ASP A 18 48.88 -62.90 9.79
C ASP A 18 48.62 -62.18 11.12
N GLU A 19 47.35 -61.89 11.42
CA GLU A 19 47.00 -61.08 12.58
C GLU A 19 47.27 -61.83 13.90
N PRO A 20 48.03 -61.24 14.85
CA PRO A 20 48.37 -61.91 16.10
C PRO A 20 47.17 -62.16 17.03
N GLU A 21 47.22 -63.23 17.83
CA GLU A 21 46.28 -63.48 18.93
C GLU A 21 46.57 -62.53 20.13
N PRO A 22 45.56 -62.13 20.90
CA PRO A 22 45.78 -61.34 22.12
C PRO A 22 46.77 -62.04 23.08
N PRO A 23 47.73 -61.32 23.69
CA PRO A 23 47.79 -59.86 23.90
C PRO A 23 48.65 -59.10 22.88
N GLU A 24 49.13 -59.73 21.81
CA GLU A 24 49.97 -59.07 20.81
C GLU A 24 49.19 -57.99 20.04
N PHE A 25 49.90 -57.00 19.48
CA PHE A 25 49.28 -55.89 18.78
C PHE A 25 48.48 -56.37 17.56
N SER A 26 47.17 -56.12 17.56
CA SER A 26 46.29 -56.35 16.42
C SER A 26 45.91 -55.02 15.76
N LEU A 27 46.25 -54.89 14.48
CA LEU A 27 45.86 -53.75 13.66
C LEU A 27 44.33 -53.64 13.55
N GLY A 28 43.62 -54.75 13.42
CA GLY A 28 42.16 -54.80 13.41
C GLY A 28 41.55 -54.29 14.72
N ALA A 29 42.10 -54.69 15.87
CA ALA A 29 41.67 -54.20 17.18
C ALA A 29 41.93 -52.70 17.34
N MET A 30 43.08 -52.19 16.87
CA MET A 30 43.36 -50.75 16.84
C MET A 30 42.39 -50.00 15.92
N LEU A 31 42.12 -50.52 14.72
CA LEU A 31 41.23 -49.89 13.75
C LEU A 31 39.78 -49.85 14.22
N ARG A 32 39.33 -50.78 15.07
CA ARG A 32 37.99 -50.72 15.69
C ARG A 32 37.79 -49.43 16.49
N ILE A 33 38.83 -48.87 17.11
CA ILE A 33 38.75 -47.57 17.81
C ILE A 33 38.40 -46.46 16.80
N PHE A 34 39.10 -46.42 15.68
CA PHE A 34 38.83 -45.45 14.60
C PHE A 34 37.47 -45.69 13.94
N GLU A 35 37.09 -46.94 13.72
CA GLU A 35 35.79 -47.31 13.16
C GLU A 35 34.65 -46.88 14.08
N LYS A 36 34.80 -47.05 15.39
CA LYS A 36 33.85 -46.54 16.39
C LYS A 36 33.73 -45.02 16.32
N VAL A 37 34.85 -44.30 16.38
CA VAL A 37 34.85 -42.82 16.37
C VAL A 37 34.35 -42.25 15.04
N LEU A 38 34.77 -42.83 13.92
CA LEU A 38 34.50 -42.28 12.59
C LEU A 38 33.15 -42.73 12.03
N THR A 39 32.79 -44.01 12.11
CA THR A 39 31.55 -44.55 11.50
C THR A 39 30.51 -45.05 12.50
N GLY A 40 30.89 -45.30 13.75
CA GLY A 40 29.94 -45.59 14.83
C GLY A 40 29.48 -47.04 14.88
N ILE A 41 30.42 -47.98 14.85
CA ILE A 41 30.12 -49.42 15.03
C ILE A 41 29.40 -49.68 16.36
N ASP A 42 28.50 -50.66 16.36
CA ASP A 42 27.80 -51.10 17.57
C ASP A 42 28.58 -52.23 18.24
N ASP A 43 29.42 -51.86 19.20
CA ASP A 43 30.30 -52.75 19.96
C ASP A 43 30.02 -52.71 21.47
N GLY A 44 28.87 -52.15 21.87
CA GLY A 44 28.48 -51.99 23.27
C GLY A 44 29.25 -50.92 24.05
N VAL A 45 30.27 -50.27 23.46
CA VAL A 45 31.01 -49.19 24.12
C VAL A 45 30.34 -47.84 23.82
N PRO A 46 29.90 -47.06 24.83
CA PRO A 46 29.31 -45.76 24.61
C PRO A 46 30.37 -44.73 24.18
N LEU A 47 30.03 -43.88 23.21
CA LEU A 47 30.84 -42.71 22.87
C LEU A 47 30.33 -41.48 23.62
N PRO A 48 31.22 -40.55 24.05
CA PRO A 48 30.80 -39.27 24.63
C PRO A 48 30.01 -38.37 23.67
N LYS A 49 30.21 -38.54 22.35
CA LYS A 49 29.53 -37.83 21.26
C LYS A 49 29.20 -38.80 20.14
N GLU A 50 28.25 -38.46 19.28
CA GLU A 50 27.96 -39.28 18.09
C GLU A 50 29.18 -39.49 17.20
N ALA A 51 29.21 -40.59 16.44
CA ALA A 51 30.28 -40.85 15.48
C ALA A 51 30.40 -39.74 14.43
N LEU A 52 31.63 -39.47 13.97
CA LEU A 52 31.93 -38.34 13.09
C LEU A 52 31.12 -38.40 11.77
N ALA A 53 30.92 -39.59 11.20
CA ALA A 53 30.12 -39.77 9.99
C ALA A 53 28.66 -39.32 10.19
N ARG A 54 28.08 -39.55 11.38
CA ARG A 54 26.73 -39.06 11.70
C ARG A 54 26.71 -37.54 11.86
N GLN A 55 27.73 -36.98 12.50
CA GLN A 55 27.88 -35.52 12.61
C GLN A 55 28.02 -34.87 11.23
N VAL A 56 28.86 -35.42 10.35
CA VAL A 56 29.05 -34.97 8.96
C VAL A 56 27.75 -35.13 8.16
N ALA A 57 27.04 -36.25 8.32
CA ALA A 57 25.73 -36.46 7.67
C ALA A 57 24.66 -35.47 8.15
N ALA A 58 24.80 -34.88 9.34
CA ALA A 58 23.91 -33.86 9.86
C ALA A 58 24.23 -32.44 9.36
N VAL A 59 25.44 -32.18 8.83
CA VAL A 59 25.87 -30.85 8.35
C VAL A 59 24.89 -30.18 7.38
N PRO A 60 24.30 -30.88 6.37
CA PRO A 60 23.29 -30.28 5.50
C PRO A 60 22.11 -29.64 6.25
N ARG A 61 21.72 -30.17 7.41
CA ARG A 61 20.61 -29.62 8.23
C ARG A 61 20.95 -28.28 8.87
N LEU A 62 22.24 -27.93 8.98
CA LEU A 62 22.69 -26.64 9.49
C LEU A 62 22.52 -25.51 8.46
N PHE A 63 22.29 -25.84 7.19
CA PHE A 63 22.05 -24.85 6.13
C PHE A 63 20.57 -24.54 5.89
N ASP A 64 19.64 -25.30 6.49
CA ASP A 64 18.21 -24.96 6.47
C ASP A 64 17.86 -24.12 7.72
N PRO A 65 17.57 -22.81 7.56
CA PRO A 65 17.22 -21.94 8.67
C PRO A 65 16.04 -22.41 9.51
N ARG A 66 15.19 -23.31 9.01
CA ARG A 66 14.08 -23.88 9.80
C ARG A 66 14.54 -24.95 10.78
N THR A 67 15.61 -25.68 10.47
CA THR A 67 16.09 -26.82 11.26
C THR A 67 17.42 -26.58 11.97
N THR A 68 18.20 -25.57 11.57
CA THR A 68 19.48 -25.22 12.23
C THR A 68 19.29 -24.95 13.72
N PRO A 69 20.13 -25.45 14.64
CA PRO A 69 20.07 -25.07 16.05
C PRO A 69 20.10 -23.55 16.26
N GLU A 70 19.42 -23.04 17.29
CA GLU A 70 19.28 -21.59 17.50
C GLU A 70 20.64 -20.89 17.63
N GLU A 71 21.55 -21.50 18.38
CA GLU A 71 22.91 -21.05 18.62
C GLU A 71 23.76 -20.96 17.34
N MET A 72 23.39 -21.71 16.30
CA MET A 72 24.06 -21.72 14.99
C MET A 72 23.41 -20.75 13.99
N LEU A 73 22.28 -20.13 14.32
CA LEU A 73 21.64 -19.14 13.43
C LEU A 73 22.51 -17.92 13.14
N PRO A 74 23.26 -17.33 14.09
CA PRO A 74 24.16 -16.21 13.79
C PRO A 74 25.26 -16.59 12.80
N TRP A 75 25.80 -17.81 12.93
CA TRP A 75 26.75 -18.35 11.96
C TRP A 75 26.11 -18.44 10.57
N LEU A 76 24.94 -19.09 10.45
CA LEU A 76 24.24 -19.22 9.17
C LEU A 76 23.87 -17.85 8.56
N ALA A 77 23.42 -16.89 9.37
CA ALA A 77 23.09 -15.54 8.94
C ALA A 77 24.30 -14.82 8.35
N SER A 78 25.50 -15.02 8.91
CA SER A 78 26.73 -14.42 8.40
C SER A 78 27.08 -14.86 6.97
N TRP A 79 26.75 -16.12 6.58
CA TRP A 79 26.93 -16.61 5.20
C TRP A 79 26.08 -15.87 4.18
N VAL A 80 24.93 -15.36 4.61
CA VAL A 80 24.03 -14.58 3.75
C VAL A 80 24.16 -13.08 4.01
N ALA A 81 25.28 -12.62 4.58
CA ALA A 81 25.54 -11.21 4.91
C ALA A 81 24.45 -10.54 5.77
N LEU A 82 23.76 -11.32 6.60
CA LEU A 82 22.75 -10.85 7.54
C LEU A 82 23.35 -10.73 8.94
N ARG A 83 23.21 -9.56 9.55
CA ARG A 83 23.45 -9.35 10.97
C ARG A 83 22.12 -9.16 11.68
N PHE A 84 21.90 -9.93 12.74
CA PHE A 84 20.72 -9.73 13.58
C PHE A 84 20.86 -8.44 14.39
N PRO A 85 19.79 -7.62 14.47
CA PRO A 85 19.80 -6.44 15.34
C PRO A 85 19.96 -6.87 16.79
N THR A 86 20.84 -6.17 17.51
CA THR A 86 21.11 -6.41 18.93
C THR A 86 20.89 -5.14 19.73
N LEU A 87 20.22 -5.24 20.87
CA LEU A 87 20.09 -4.17 21.86
C LEU A 87 20.77 -4.61 23.15
N GLN A 88 21.74 -3.82 23.63
CA GLN A 88 22.49 -4.14 24.87
C GLN A 88 23.16 -5.53 24.87
N GLY A 89 23.52 -6.05 23.68
CA GLY A 89 24.15 -7.36 23.53
C GLY A 89 23.18 -8.54 23.33
N GLU A 90 21.88 -8.32 23.47
CA GLU A 90 20.85 -9.33 23.22
C GLU A 90 20.21 -9.18 21.84
N TYR A 91 19.77 -10.28 21.24
CA TYR A 91 19.07 -10.24 19.95
C TYR A 91 17.67 -9.63 20.12
N HIS A 92 17.39 -8.59 19.33
CA HIS A 92 16.07 -7.97 19.30
C HIS A 92 15.02 -8.91 18.68
N TRP A 93 15.44 -9.80 17.77
CA TRP A 93 14.56 -10.73 17.12
C TRP A 93 14.45 -12.06 17.84
N ASP A 94 13.21 -12.54 17.98
CA ASP A 94 12.96 -13.91 18.39
C ASP A 94 13.52 -14.91 17.37
N VAL A 95 13.54 -16.18 17.77
CA VAL A 95 14.07 -17.28 16.97
C VAL A 95 13.32 -17.40 15.64
N ALA A 96 11.99 -17.35 15.67
CA ALA A 96 11.17 -17.54 14.47
C ALA A 96 11.48 -16.48 13.41
N GLN A 97 11.63 -15.24 13.85
CA GLN A 97 11.97 -14.10 13.02
C GLN A 97 13.39 -14.21 12.47
N ARG A 98 14.38 -14.57 13.30
CA ARG A 98 15.76 -14.83 12.84
C ARG A 98 15.77 -15.90 11.74
N ARG A 99 15.05 -17.01 11.93
CA ARG A 99 14.94 -18.09 10.92
C ARG A 99 14.28 -17.60 9.63
N ARG A 100 13.16 -16.89 9.75
CA ARG A 100 12.40 -16.34 8.61
C ARG A 100 13.27 -15.42 7.76
N VAL A 101 13.97 -14.46 8.38
CA VAL A 101 14.80 -13.50 7.65
C VAL A 101 15.99 -14.21 7.01
N THR A 102 16.72 -15.06 7.74
CA THR A 102 17.86 -15.81 7.19
C THR A 102 17.47 -16.60 5.94
N GLY A 103 16.29 -17.25 5.94
CA GLY A 103 15.81 -18.02 4.78
C GLY A 103 15.35 -17.19 3.57
N GLN A 104 15.08 -15.89 3.74
CA GLN A 104 14.51 -15.05 2.68
C GLN A 104 15.48 -13.96 2.18
N ILE A 105 16.44 -13.55 3.02
CA ILE A 105 17.25 -12.34 2.80
C ILE A 105 18.09 -12.39 1.52
N ALA A 106 18.64 -13.56 1.17
CA ALA A 106 19.42 -13.73 -0.06
C ALA A 106 18.57 -13.42 -1.31
N GLY A 107 17.30 -13.83 -1.29
CA GLY A 107 16.33 -13.51 -2.33
C GLY A 107 16.05 -12.01 -2.40
N VAL A 108 15.96 -11.33 -1.25
CA VAL A 108 15.75 -9.88 -1.17
C VAL A 108 16.95 -9.09 -1.68
N TYR A 109 18.18 -9.50 -1.38
CA TYR A 109 19.39 -8.82 -1.86
C TYR A 109 19.52 -8.78 -3.39
N ARG A 110 18.93 -9.74 -4.12
CA ARG A 110 18.86 -9.69 -5.59
C ARG A 110 18.05 -8.50 -6.12
N TRP A 111 17.24 -7.87 -5.27
CA TRP A 111 16.43 -6.70 -5.59
C TRP A 111 16.96 -5.43 -4.92
N ARG A 112 18.16 -5.46 -4.32
CA ARG A 112 18.77 -4.28 -3.67
C ARG A 112 18.82 -3.09 -4.63
N GLY A 113 18.55 -1.90 -4.12
CA GLY A 113 18.48 -0.68 -4.91
C GLY A 113 17.22 -0.55 -5.78
N ARG A 114 16.23 -1.44 -5.63
CA ARG A 114 14.90 -1.32 -6.27
C ARG A 114 13.84 -1.10 -5.21
N HIS A 115 12.78 -0.38 -5.56
CA HIS A 115 11.60 -0.18 -4.70
C HIS A 115 11.10 -1.49 -4.08
N GLY A 116 10.80 -2.50 -4.91
CA GLY A 116 10.32 -3.80 -4.43
C GLY A 116 11.32 -4.56 -3.55
N GLY A 117 12.63 -4.32 -3.71
CA GLY A 117 13.64 -4.88 -2.81
C GLY A 117 13.62 -4.23 -1.44
N LEU A 118 13.55 -2.89 -1.39
CA LEU A 118 13.44 -2.14 -0.13
C LEU A 118 12.12 -2.46 0.59
N THR A 119 10.99 -2.52 -0.11
CA THR A 119 9.69 -2.92 0.47
C THR A 119 9.76 -4.32 1.09
N ARG A 120 10.32 -5.31 0.38
CA ARG A 120 10.47 -6.67 0.90
C ARG A 120 11.42 -6.72 2.10
N TYR A 121 12.48 -5.93 2.08
CA TYR A 121 13.40 -5.81 3.20
C TYR A 121 12.69 -5.26 4.45
N LEU A 122 11.92 -4.19 4.28
CA LEU A 122 11.17 -3.57 5.38
C LEU A 122 10.07 -4.50 5.91
N ASP A 123 9.35 -5.23 5.06
CA ASP A 123 8.34 -6.22 5.49
C ASP A 123 8.98 -7.40 6.24
N LEU A 124 10.20 -7.80 5.85
CA LEU A 124 10.97 -8.78 6.61
C LEU A 124 11.27 -8.26 8.01
N TYR A 125 11.71 -7.02 8.16
CA TYR A 125 12.18 -6.47 9.44
C TYR A 125 11.05 -5.97 10.35
N ALA A 126 9.89 -5.59 9.81
CA ALA A 126 8.75 -5.06 10.58
C ALA A 126 7.93 -6.14 11.33
N ALA A 127 8.52 -7.26 11.74
CA ALA A 127 7.80 -8.44 12.25
C ALA A 127 7.63 -8.52 13.78
N GLY A 128 7.83 -7.43 14.52
CA GLY A 128 7.68 -7.38 15.98
C GLY A 128 6.25 -7.11 16.47
N ARG A 129 6.06 -7.13 17.80
CA ARG A 129 4.82 -6.72 18.47
C ARG A 129 4.37 -5.32 18.02
N ILE A 130 5.33 -4.43 17.82
CA ILE A 130 5.13 -3.05 17.38
C ILE A 130 5.46 -2.97 15.89
N ARG A 131 4.54 -3.48 15.07
CA ARG A 131 4.65 -3.45 13.61
C ARG A 131 3.99 -2.18 13.06
N PRO A 132 4.75 -1.24 12.47
CA PRO A 132 4.17 -0.14 11.70
C PRO A 132 3.68 -0.62 10.33
N ARG A 133 2.71 0.09 9.78
CA ARG A 133 2.48 0.18 8.34
C ARG A 133 3.61 1.00 7.74
N VAL A 134 4.30 0.46 6.75
CA VAL A 134 5.43 1.11 6.08
C VAL A 134 5.05 1.36 4.63
N ALA A 135 4.98 2.63 4.23
CA ALA A 135 4.73 3.01 2.85
C ALA A 135 5.93 3.78 2.27
N LEU A 136 6.34 3.42 1.06
CA LEU A 136 7.41 4.10 0.33
C LEU A 136 6.79 5.02 -0.71
N ASP A 137 6.93 6.33 -0.52
CA ASP A 137 6.48 7.34 -1.48
C ASP A 137 7.63 7.71 -2.42
N THR A 138 7.71 7.03 -3.57
CA THR A 138 8.68 7.34 -4.62
C THR A 138 8.20 8.44 -5.58
N GLY A 139 7.11 9.12 -5.26
CA GLY A 139 6.47 10.11 -6.11
C GLY A 139 5.62 9.54 -7.25
N ALA A 140 5.35 8.23 -7.30
CA ALA A 140 4.42 7.68 -8.28
C ALA A 140 3.00 8.24 -8.07
N ARG A 141 2.38 8.78 -9.11
CA ARG A 141 1.13 9.56 -9.04
C ARG A 141 -0.07 8.73 -9.44
N LEU A 142 -0.01 8.14 -10.62
CA LEU A 142 -1.01 7.19 -11.11
C LEU A 142 -0.36 5.81 -11.21
N LEU A 143 -1.05 4.82 -10.69
CA LEU A 143 -0.62 3.43 -10.66
C LEU A 143 -1.58 2.60 -11.51
N ALA A 144 -1.04 1.78 -12.41
CA ALA A 144 -1.80 0.83 -13.20
C ALA A 144 -1.65 -0.56 -12.59
N LEU A 145 -2.80 -1.18 -12.30
CA LEU A 145 -2.90 -2.56 -11.85
C LEU A 145 -3.37 -3.40 -13.03
N THR A 146 -2.56 -4.40 -13.39
CA THR A 146 -3.02 -5.46 -14.31
C THR A 146 -3.67 -6.54 -13.47
N VAL A 147 -4.99 -6.68 -13.59
CA VAL A 147 -5.74 -7.64 -12.77
C VAL A 147 -5.33 -9.07 -13.17
N PRO A 148 -4.77 -9.86 -12.25
CA PRO A 148 -4.21 -11.16 -12.54
C PRO A 148 -5.29 -12.24 -12.53
N ARG A 149 -4.90 -13.44 -12.97
CA ARG A 149 -5.69 -14.66 -12.75
C ARG A 149 -5.80 -14.96 -11.24
N PRO A 150 -6.85 -15.69 -10.80
CA PRO A 150 -7.00 -16.07 -9.39
C PRO A 150 -5.74 -16.71 -8.80
N GLY A 151 -5.35 -16.29 -7.59
CA GLY A 151 -4.23 -16.86 -6.84
C GLY A 151 -2.87 -16.20 -7.07
N VAL A 152 -2.75 -15.27 -8.02
CA VAL A 152 -1.52 -14.47 -8.21
C VAL A 152 -1.82 -13.02 -7.82
N PRO A 153 -0.94 -12.33 -7.06
CA PRO A 153 -1.10 -10.90 -6.80
C PRO A 153 -1.03 -10.05 -8.08
N ALA A 154 -1.78 -8.96 -8.11
CA ALA A 154 -1.84 -8.00 -9.19
C ALA A 154 -0.51 -7.25 -9.27
N LEU A 155 0.01 -7.14 -10.49
CA LEU A 155 1.18 -6.32 -10.74
C LEU A 155 0.75 -4.85 -10.68
N VAL A 156 1.34 -4.11 -9.74
CA VAL A 156 1.20 -2.66 -9.64
C VAL A 156 2.39 -2.01 -10.35
N SER A 157 2.11 -1.10 -11.27
CA SER A 157 3.13 -0.40 -12.06
C SER A 157 2.85 1.10 -12.09
N GLY A 158 3.90 1.92 -12.14
CA GLY A 158 3.74 3.37 -12.29
C GLY A 158 3.26 3.71 -13.70
N LEU A 159 2.06 4.28 -13.81
CA LEU A 159 1.54 4.84 -15.06
C LEU A 159 2.08 6.26 -15.26
N VAL A 160 1.98 7.10 -14.21
CA VAL A 160 2.52 8.46 -14.21
C VAL A 160 3.52 8.59 -13.06
N THR A 161 4.80 8.58 -13.42
CA THR A 161 5.94 8.64 -12.47
C THR A 161 6.72 9.95 -12.55
N GLN A 162 6.45 10.77 -13.56
CA GLN A 162 7.00 12.11 -13.72
C GLN A 162 5.96 13.15 -13.32
N GLY A 163 6.41 14.28 -12.79
CA GLY A 163 5.54 15.39 -12.41
C GLY A 163 6.16 16.73 -12.79
N PRO A 164 5.86 17.81 -12.06
CA PRO A 164 6.37 19.13 -12.42
C PRO A 164 7.89 19.18 -12.26
N VAL A 165 8.53 19.94 -13.15
CA VAL A 165 9.96 20.24 -13.06
C VAL A 165 10.13 21.54 -12.31
N VAL A 166 10.81 21.49 -11.17
CA VAL A 166 11.03 22.64 -10.28
C VAL A 166 12.52 22.89 -10.12
N ILE A 167 12.94 24.14 -10.29
CA ILE A 167 14.32 24.59 -10.04
C ILE A 167 14.26 25.74 -9.03
N GLY A 168 14.84 25.53 -7.84
CA GLY A 168 14.59 26.41 -6.69
C GLY A 168 13.11 26.37 -6.30
N THR A 169 12.44 27.51 -6.39
CA THR A 169 10.98 27.63 -6.16
C THR A 169 10.18 27.80 -7.45
N LYS A 170 10.85 27.87 -8.61
CA LYS A 170 10.23 28.15 -9.90
C LYS A 170 9.79 26.85 -10.57
N VAL A 171 8.53 26.81 -11.01
CA VAL A 171 8.00 25.75 -11.86
C VAL A 171 8.44 26.01 -13.30
N HIS A 172 9.27 25.13 -13.85
CA HIS A 172 9.75 25.18 -15.24
C HIS A 172 8.83 24.43 -16.20
N ALA A 173 8.23 23.33 -15.73
CA ALA A 173 7.20 22.59 -16.45
C ALA A 173 6.15 22.13 -15.45
N GLU A 174 4.87 22.28 -15.78
CA GLU A 174 3.80 21.68 -14.98
C GLU A 174 3.76 20.15 -15.18
N GLY A 175 3.07 19.44 -14.30
CA GLY A 175 2.82 18.02 -14.40
C GLY A 175 1.86 17.56 -13.31
N VAL A 176 1.33 16.34 -13.46
CA VAL A 176 0.55 15.69 -12.40
C VAL A 176 1.39 15.66 -11.13
N THR A 177 0.85 16.11 -10.01
CA THR A 177 1.60 16.27 -8.76
C THR A 177 1.05 15.37 -7.66
N ARG A 178 -0.22 15.54 -7.32
CA ARG A 178 -0.94 14.80 -6.27
C ARG A 178 -2.36 14.48 -6.74
N PRO A 179 -2.52 13.49 -7.63
CA PRO A 179 -3.83 13.16 -8.19
C PRO A 179 -4.74 12.63 -7.09
N TRP A 180 -5.97 13.13 -7.04
CA TRP A 180 -6.96 12.80 -6.01
C TRP A 180 -8.13 11.98 -6.54
N THR A 181 -8.56 12.30 -7.76
CA THR A 181 -9.76 11.75 -8.39
C THR A 181 -9.45 11.44 -9.85
N ILE A 182 -10.12 10.44 -10.40
CA ILE A 182 -9.91 10.02 -11.79
C ILE A 182 -11.23 9.57 -12.42
N ALA A 183 -11.41 9.91 -13.69
CA ALA A 183 -12.50 9.42 -14.53
C ALA A 183 -11.94 9.00 -15.89
N THR A 184 -12.72 8.24 -16.64
CA THR A 184 -12.38 7.81 -18.00
C THR A 184 -13.49 8.22 -18.98
N ALA A 185 -13.11 8.66 -20.17
CA ALA A 185 -14.02 8.84 -21.29
C ALA A 185 -14.22 7.55 -22.07
N SER A 186 -15.23 7.54 -22.94
CA SER A 186 -15.59 6.40 -23.79
C SER A 186 -14.46 5.90 -24.70
N ASP A 187 -13.51 6.76 -25.06
CA ASP A 187 -12.34 6.42 -25.88
C ASP A 187 -11.13 5.89 -25.06
N GLY A 188 -11.29 5.75 -23.74
CA GLY A 188 -10.21 5.33 -22.83
C GLY A 188 -9.29 6.45 -22.35
N THR A 189 -9.53 7.70 -22.78
CA THR A 189 -8.85 8.87 -22.23
C THR A 189 -9.10 8.96 -20.73
N LEU A 190 -8.06 9.32 -19.98
CA LEU A 190 -8.10 9.50 -18.54
C LEU A 190 -8.16 10.98 -18.18
N PHE A 191 -8.96 11.32 -17.19
CA PHE A 191 -8.99 12.65 -16.59
C PHE A 191 -8.63 12.55 -15.11
N ALA A 192 -7.49 13.11 -14.72
CA ALA A 192 -7.04 13.12 -13.34
C ALA A 192 -7.19 14.51 -12.72
N GLY A 193 -7.99 14.61 -11.66
CA GLY A 193 -8.07 15.81 -10.83
C GLY A 193 -6.95 15.83 -9.80
N ASP A 194 -6.18 16.92 -9.78
CA ASP A 194 -4.96 17.08 -9.00
C ASP A 194 -5.15 18.11 -7.87
N LEU A 195 -4.58 17.81 -6.71
CA LEU A 195 -4.54 18.72 -5.57
C LEU A 195 -3.56 19.87 -5.77
N GLY A 196 -2.49 19.65 -6.55
CA GLY A 196 -1.31 20.50 -6.52
C GLY A 196 -0.58 20.44 -5.17
N LEU A 197 0.21 21.47 -4.88
CA LEU A 197 0.90 21.60 -3.60
C LEU A 197 0.09 22.43 -2.60
N PRO A 198 0.32 22.25 -1.28
CA PRO A 198 -0.31 23.09 -0.26
C PRO A 198 -0.04 24.57 -0.52
N ALA A 199 -1.00 25.44 -0.14
CA ALA A 199 -0.87 26.87 -0.37
C ALA A 199 0.34 27.51 0.35
N ALA A 200 0.79 26.92 1.46
CA ALA A 200 1.97 27.33 2.21
C ALA A 200 3.29 26.93 1.52
N SER A 201 3.26 26.03 0.53
CA SER A 201 4.46 25.60 -0.18
C SER A 201 5.09 26.79 -0.93
N PRO A 202 6.43 26.95 -0.88
CA PRO A 202 7.10 27.99 -1.63
C PRO A 202 7.08 27.73 -3.15
N VAL A 203 6.68 26.53 -3.59
CA VAL A 203 6.52 26.18 -5.00
C VAL A 203 5.05 26.34 -5.41
N GLY A 204 4.80 27.24 -6.36
CA GLY A 204 3.45 27.60 -6.82
C GLY A 204 2.73 26.57 -7.70
N VAL A 205 2.82 25.26 -7.41
CA VAL A 205 2.04 24.24 -8.14
C VAL A 205 0.62 24.19 -7.59
N ARG A 206 -0.37 24.48 -8.44
CA ARG A 206 -1.78 24.59 -8.05
C ARG A 206 -2.57 23.37 -8.53
N GLY A 207 -3.78 23.19 -8.00
CA GLY A 207 -4.72 22.16 -8.47
C GLY A 207 -5.06 22.32 -9.96
N ARG A 208 -5.18 21.19 -10.66
CA ARG A 208 -5.40 21.09 -12.11
C ARG A 208 -6.26 19.89 -12.45
N VAL A 209 -6.77 19.86 -13.67
CA VAL A 209 -7.24 18.62 -14.29
C VAL A 209 -6.31 18.28 -15.44
N TRP A 210 -5.89 17.04 -15.52
CA TRP A 210 -5.01 16.52 -16.54
C TRP A 210 -5.76 15.57 -17.45
N ARG A 211 -5.72 15.82 -18.77
CA ARG A 211 -6.13 14.84 -19.76
C ARG A 211 -4.92 13.99 -20.13
N LEU A 212 -5.04 12.68 -19.96
CA LEU A 212 -3.97 11.72 -20.18
C LEU A 212 -4.44 10.66 -21.18
N ASP A 213 -3.55 10.21 -22.05
CA ASP A 213 -3.79 9.02 -22.86
C ASP A 213 -3.80 7.73 -22.00
N ALA A 214 -4.12 6.59 -22.63
CA ALA A 214 -4.14 5.30 -21.94
C ALA A 214 -2.77 4.85 -21.38
N GLY A 215 -1.67 5.46 -21.85
CA GLY A 215 -0.31 5.27 -21.35
C GLY A 215 0.08 6.25 -20.25
N GLY A 216 -0.80 7.18 -19.86
CA GLY A 216 -0.51 8.22 -18.87
C GLY A 216 0.18 9.47 -19.41
N GLY A 217 0.36 9.57 -20.73
CA GLY A 217 0.95 10.75 -21.37
C GLY A 217 0.00 11.95 -21.30
N PRO A 218 0.40 13.09 -20.69
CA PRO A 218 -0.44 14.28 -20.69
C PRO A 218 -0.46 14.95 -22.07
N ASP A 219 -1.53 15.70 -22.34
CA ASP A 219 -1.53 16.68 -23.43
C ASP A 219 -0.30 17.58 -23.37
N GLN A 220 0.22 17.97 -24.53
CA GLN A 220 1.37 18.86 -24.64
C GLN A 220 1.04 20.09 -25.50
N ALA A 221 1.60 21.23 -25.14
CA ALA A 221 1.48 22.48 -25.90
C ALA A 221 2.79 23.28 -25.88
N GLY A 222 2.93 24.24 -26.81
CA GLY A 222 4.07 25.15 -26.88
C GLY A 222 5.29 24.62 -27.65
N ARG A 223 6.37 25.40 -27.65
CA ARG A 223 7.69 25.07 -28.25
C ARG A 223 8.80 25.53 -27.29
N PRO A 224 9.53 24.61 -26.62
CA PRO A 224 9.39 23.16 -26.67
C PRO A 224 8.04 22.68 -26.12
N PRO A 225 7.57 21.47 -26.49
CA PRO A 225 6.31 20.93 -25.98
C PRO A 225 6.42 20.69 -24.47
N LEU A 226 5.47 21.23 -23.72
CA LEU A 226 5.35 21.07 -22.27
C LEU A 226 3.98 20.49 -21.91
N PRO A 227 3.86 19.73 -20.81
CA PRO A 227 2.57 19.25 -20.33
C PRO A 227 1.57 20.39 -20.14
N ALA A 228 0.38 20.22 -20.70
CA ALA A 228 -0.69 21.21 -20.70
C ALA A 228 -1.91 20.63 -19.96
N PRO A 229 -2.32 21.23 -18.84
CA PRO A 229 -3.56 20.83 -18.16
C PRO A 229 -4.78 21.29 -18.95
N VAL A 230 -5.94 20.75 -18.58
CA VAL A 230 -7.24 21.22 -19.06
C VAL A 230 -7.45 22.69 -18.65
N ALA A 231 -7.86 23.52 -19.61
CA ALA A 231 -8.12 24.94 -19.37
C ALA A 231 -9.42 25.14 -18.59
N LEU A 232 -9.31 25.70 -17.39
CA LEU A 232 -10.44 26.13 -16.56
C LEU A 232 -10.51 27.67 -16.54
N PRO A 233 -11.72 28.26 -16.45
CA PRO A 233 -11.89 29.71 -16.53
C PRO A 233 -11.31 30.42 -15.30
N VAL A 234 -11.35 29.74 -14.15
CA VAL A 234 -10.71 30.16 -12.91
C VAL A 234 -9.83 29.02 -12.44
N GLN A 235 -8.64 29.37 -11.96
CA GLN A 235 -7.70 28.40 -11.43
C GLN A 235 -8.24 27.84 -10.10
N PRO A 236 -8.57 26.55 -10.00
CA PRO A 236 -9.12 25.98 -8.79
C PRO A 236 -8.01 25.85 -7.74
N THR A 237 -8.38 26.03 -6.47
CA THR A 237 -7.47 25.78 -5.34
C THR A 237 -7.21 24.28 -5.17
N ARG A 238 -8.25 23.46 -5.37
CA ARG A 238 -8.21 21.99 -5.26
C ARG A 238 -9.31 21.39 -6.10
N ILE A 239 -8.98 20.41 -6.94
CA ILE A 239 -9.97 19.54 -7.57
C ILE A 239 -10.36 18.43 -6.61
N VAL A 240 -11.65 18.22 -6.41
CA VAL A 240 -12.19 17.24 -5.47
C VAL A 240 -12.82 16.05 -6.18
N ALA A 241 -13.43 16.26 -7.35
CA ALA A 241 -14.03 15.18 -8.12
C ALA A 241 -14.05 15.50 -9.62
N VAL A 242 -13.93 14.46 -10.45
CA VAL A 242 -14.16 14.52 -11.90
C VAL A 242 -15.07 13.37 -12.31
N ALA A 243 -15.92 13.59 -13.31
CA ALA A 243 -16.78 12.57 -13.88
C ALA A 243 -17.02 12.86 -15.37
N VAL A 244 -17.14 11.82 -16.19
CA VAL A 244 -17.45 11.97 -17.62
C VAL A 244 -18.85 11.45 -17.88
N VAL A 245 -19.75 12.33 -18.31
CA VAL A 245 -21.10 11.99 -18.73
C VAL A 245 -21.06 11.55 -20.18
N PRO A 246 -21.48 10.31 -20.52
CA PRO A 246 -21.51 9.82 -21.90
C PRO A 246 -22.38 10.68 -22.79
N ALA A 247 -22.10 10.68 -24.10
CA ALA A 247 -22.94 11.35 -25.08
C ALA A 247 -24.39 10.84 -25.03
N ARG A 248 -25.37 11.74 -25.11
CA ARG A 248 -26.80 11.41 -25.13
C ARG A 248 -27.56 12.28 -26.14
N GLY A 249 -28.10 11.65 -27.18
CA GLY A 249 -28.79 12.35 -28.26
C GLY A 249 -27.84 13.35 -28.95
N ALA A 250 -28.22 14.63 -28.98
CA ALA A 250 -27.38 15.69 -29.52
C ALA A 250 -26.31 16.23 -28.53
N ARG A 251 -26.37 15.83 -27.24
CA ARG A 251 -25.37 16.28 -26.25
C ARG A 251 -24.09 15.45 -26.40
N PRO A 252 -22.93 16.09 -26.63
CA PRO A 252 -21.66 15.39 -26.68
C PRO A 252 -21.31 14.81 -25.31
N GLU A 253 -20.40 13.83 -25.31
CA GLU A 253 -19.75 13.39 -24.08
C GLU A 253 -19.12 14.59 -23.38
N THR A 254 -19.28 14.71 -22.07
CA THR A 254 -18.90 15.93 -21.34
C THR A 254 -18.18 15.58 -20.04
N LEU A 255 -16.98 16.14 -19.87
CA LEU A 255 -16.24 16.08 -18.62
C LEU A 255 -16.81 17.13 -17.67
N TYR A 256 -17.10 16.70 -16.44
CA TYR A 256 -17.45 17.59 -15.34
C TYR A 256 -16.35 17.58 -14.29
N VAL A 257 -16.04 18.78 -13.79
CA VAL A 257 -14.99 19.02 -12.82
C VAL A 257 -15.60 19.78 -11.64
N LEU A 258 -15.44 19.23 -10.44
CA LEU A 258 -15.86 19.87 -9.20
C LEU A 258 -14.62 20.34 -8.43
N ASP A 259 -14.59 21.62 -8.05
CA ASP A 259 -13.58 22.17 -7.16
C ASP A 259 -14.03 22.23 -5.69
N ARG A 260 -13.08 22.49 -4.78
CA ARG A 260 -13.36 22.53 -3.34
C ARG A 260 -14.40 23.59 -2.93
N PRO A 261 -14.38 24.83 -3.47
CA PRO A 261 -15.46 25.80 -3.25
C PRO A 261 -16.85 25.35 -3.73
N GLY A 262 -16.94 24.32 -4.56
CA GLY A 262 -18.19 23.76 -5.06
C GLY A 262 -18.60 24.26 -6.42
N LYS A 263 -17.71 24.92 -7.17
CA LYS A 263 -17.95 25.27 -8.56
C LYS A 263 -17.85 24.03 -9.43
N LEU A 264 -18.86 23.86 -10.27
CA LEU A 264 -18.97 22.77 -11.22
C LEU A 264 -18.70 23.32 -12.62
N TYR A 265 -17.68 22.79 -13.27
CA TYR A 265 -17.31 23.14 -14.64
C TYR A 265 -17.65 22.00 -15.60
N ALA A 266 -18.10 22.35 -16.80
CA ALA A 266 -18.38 21.41 -17.88
C ALA A 266 -17.45 21.66 -19.07
N LEU A 267 -16.92 20.58 -19.62
CA LEU A 267 -16.05 20.58 -20.80
C LEU A 267 -16.53 19.50 -21.78
N PRO A 268 -17.25 19.87 -22.84
CA PRO A 268 -17.68 18.94 -23.89
C PRO A 268 -16.51 18.34 -24.68
N ALA A 269 -16.72 17.14 -25.23
CA ALA A 269 -15.85 16.54 -26.24
C ALA A 269 -15.64 17.53 -27.40
N PRO A 270 -14.41 17.66 -27.95
CA PRO A 270 -13.25 16.77 -27.76
C PRO A 270 -12.37 17.11 -26.54
N PHE A 271 -12.89 17.81 -25.54
CA PHE A 271 -12.20 18.15 -24.30
C PHE A 271 -10.98 19.05 -24.46
N ARG A 272 -11.00 19.92 -25.48
CA ARG A 272 -9.89 20.86 -25.79
C ARG A 272 -10.24 22.33 -25.60
N ALA A 273 -11.51 22.65 -25.42
CA ALA A 273 -11.96 24.02 -25.15
C ALA A 273 -11.68 24.42 -23.69
N THR A 274 -11.86 25.70 -23.38
CA THR A 274 -11.95 26.16 -21.99
C THR A 274 -13.26 25.65 -21.38
N ALA A 275 -13.18 25.06 -20.19
CA ALA A 275 -14.37 24.63 -19.47
C ALA A 275 -15.28 25.82 -19.11
N THR A 276 -16.56 25.55 -18.94
CA THR A 276 -17.57 26.55 -18.58
C THR A 276 -18.11 26.26 -17.18
N GLU A 277 -18.22 27.28 -16.32
CA GLU A 277 -18.89 27.11 -15.02
C GLU A 277 -20.39 26.97 -15.25
N VAL A 278 -20.99 25.87 -14.79
CA VAL A 278 -22.42 25.53 -15.02
C VAL A 278 -23.25 25.58 -13.76
N ALA A 279 -22.64 25.45 -12.58
CA ALA A 279 -23.32 25.53 -11.29
C ALA A 279 -22.35 25.81 -10.14
N THR A 280 -22.87 26.29 -9.02
CA THR A 280 -22.19 26.25 -7.71
C THR A 280 -23.04 25.39 -6.76
N LEU A 281 -22.46 24.31 -6.23
CA LEU A 281 -23.15 23.29 -5.43
C LEU A 281 -23.09 23.58 -3.93
N SER A 282 -22.11 24.36 -3.49
CA SER A 282 -22.04 24.84 -2.10
C SER A 282 -23.17 25.83 -1.83
N ALA A 283 -23.74 25.76 -0.62
CA ALA A 283 -24.71 26.74 -0.16
C ALA A 283 -24.06 27.59 0.95
N ALA A 284 -24.29 28.90 0.91
CA ALA A 284 -23.71 29.83 1.88
C ALA A 284 -24.06 29.43 3.32
N GLY A 285 -23.06 29.46 4.20
CA GLY A 285 -23.23 29.10 5.62
C GLY A 285 -23.39 27.61 5.90
N THR A 286 -23.33 26.74 4.89
CA THR A 286 -23.35 25.28 5.08
C THR A 286 -21.98 24.69 4.79
N ALA A 287 -21.56 23.71 5.60
CA ALA A 287 -20.35 22.96 5.28
C ALA A 287 -20.55 22.18 3.97
N PHE A 288 -19.57 22.30 3.09
CA PHE A 288 -19.54 21.61 1.82
C PHE A 288 -18.20 20.89 1.71
N ASP A 289 -18.24 19.57 1.75
CA ASP A 289 -17.10 18.68 1.81
C ASP A 289 -17.32 17.50 0.83
N PRO A 290 -17.30 17.78 -0.48
CA PRO A 290 -17.49 16.76 -1.50
C PRO A 290 -16.34 15.76 -1.49
N VAL A 291 -16.70 14.48 -1.60
CA VAL A 291 -15.77 13.35 -1.53
C VAL A 291 -15.60 12.70 -2.89
N ALA A 292 -16.71 12.48 -3.61
CA ALA A 292 -16.72 11.79 -4.89
C ALA A 292 -17.85 12.30 -5.79
N MET A 293 -17.70 12.12 -7.09
CA MET A 293 -18.72 12.42 -8.11
C MET A 293 -18.79 11.27 -9.10
N THR A 294 -20.00 10.88 -9.48
CA THR A 294 -20.26 9.87 -10.50
C THR A 294 -21.45 10.26 -11.36
N VAL A 295 -21.73 9.48 -12.40
CA VAL A 295 -22.86 9.68 -13.31
C VAL A 295 -23.90 8.62 -13.03
N ASP A 296 -25.15 9.02 -12.88
CA ASP A 296 -26.27 8.09 -12.83
C ASP A 296 -26.44 7.43 -14.23
N PRO A 297 -26.25 6.11 -14.36
CA PRO A 297 -26.32 5.47 -15.67
C PRO A 297 -27.72 5.50 -16.28
N GLY A 298 -28.79 5.60 -15.46
CA GLY A 298 -30.16 5.62 -15.96
C GLY A 298 -30.50 6.93 -16.67
N ASN A 299 -30.31 8.06 -15.99
CA ASN A 299 -30.77 9.37 -16.47
C ASN A 299 -29.64 10.33 -16.89
N GLY A 300 -28.38 10.05 -16.54
CA GLY A 300 -27.22 10.89 -16.87
C GLY A 300 -27.04 12.09 -15.93
N ASP A 301 -27.81 12.17 -14.85
CA ASP A 301 -27.63 13.16 -13.80
C ASP A 301 -26.29 12.92 -13.09
N LEU A 302 -25.62 13.99 -12.65
CA LEU A 302 -24.44 13.85 -11.81
C LEU A 302 -24.85 13.62 -10.37
N LEU A 303 -24.15 12.72 -9.70
CA LEU A 303 -24.32 12.43 -8.29
C LEU A 303 -23.04 12.80 -7.56
N VAL A 304 -23.13 13.76 -6.65
CA VAL A 304 -22.02 14.18 -5.79
C VAL A 304 -22.26 13.68 -4.38
N LEU A 305 -21.33 12.90 -3.85
CA LEU A 305 -21.32 12.49 -2.45
C LEU A 305 -20.66 13.58 -1.62
N ASP A 306 -21.42 14.19 -0.74
CA ASP A 306 -20.99 15.26 0.16
C ASP A 306 -20.99 14.76 1.60
N ARG A 307 -19.85 14.87 2.29
CA ARG A 307 -19.71 14.53 3.72
C ARG A 307 -20.45 15.52 4.61
N GLY A 308 -20.54 16.79 4.17
CA GLY A 308 -21.09 17.87 4.96
C GLY A 308 -20.26 18.13 6.24
N SER A 309 -20.94 18.25 7.38
CA SER A 309 -20.33 18.45 8.69
C SER A 309 -20.07 17.14 9.46
N GLY A 310 -20.25 15.98 8.81
CA GLY A 310 -20.14 14.66 9.42
C GLY A 310 -21.48 14.09 9.90
N ALA A 311 -21.53 12.78 10.11
CA ALA A 311 -22.74 12.08 10.53
C ALA A 311 -23.25 12.55 11.91
N GLY A 312 -24.56 12.44 12.12
CA GLY A 312 -25.23 12.92 13.33
C GLY A 312 -25.43 14.45 13.41
N THR A 313 -24.83 15.23 12.51
CA THR A 313 -25.04 16.68 12.44
C THR A 313 -26.27 17.05 11.59
N ALA A 314 -26.77 18.28 11.75
CA ALA A 314 -27.87 18.81 10.92
C ALA A 314 -27.52 18.87 9.41
N ASN A 315 -26.23 18.87 9.07
CA ASN A 315 -25.73 18.88 7.71
C ASN A 315 -24.86 17.64 7.44
N GLY A 316 -25.39 16.45 7.72
CA GLY A 316 -24.67 15.19 7.54
C GLY A 316 -24.48 14.75 6.08
N PRO A 317 -23.99 13.51 5.89
CA PRO A 317 -23.76 12.91 4.58
C PRO A 317 -25.00 12.92 3.68
N LYS A 318 -24.80 13.22 2.39
CA LYS A 318 -25.88 13.33 1.41
C LYS A 318 -25.40 13.12 -0.02
N ILE A 319 -26.34 12.77 -0.89
CA ILE A 319 -26.14 12.85 -2.35
C ILE A 319 -26.75 14.16 -2.84
N ILE A 320 -25.95 14.94 -3.55
CA ILE A 320 -26.41 16.08 -4.35
C ILE A 320 -26.57 15.57 -5.78
N THR A 321 -27.81 15.51 -6.27
CA THR A 321 -28.10 15.20 -7.67
C THR A 321 -28.14 16.49 -8.46
N VAL A 322 -27.41 16.54 -9.57
CA VAL A 322 -27.37 17.67 -10.50
C VAL A 322 -27.95 17.22 -11.83
N ARG A 323 -29.10 17.79 -12.18
CA ARG A 323 -29.74 17.59 -13.49
C ARG A 323 -29.36 18.72 -14.42
N PHE A 324 -29.18 18.40 -15.69
CA PHE A 324 -28.90 19.37 -16.75
C PHE A 324 -30.11 19.50 -17.68
N ASP A 325 -30.55 20.74 -17.86
CA ASP A 325 -31.71 21.24 -18.64
C ASP A 325 -33.09 21.08 -17.95
N PRO A 326 -33.51 22.09 -17.15
CA PRO A 326 -32.68 23.18 -16.62
C PRO A 326 -31.69 22.66 -15.57
N VAL A 327 -30.64 23.43 -15.28
CA VAL A 327 -29.72 23.12 -14.18
C VAL A 327 -30.50 23.16 -12.87
N ALA A 328 -30.63 22.01 -12.21
CA ALA A 328 -31.34 21.86 -10.94
C ALA A 328 -30.55 20.96 -10.00
N THR A 329 -30.59 21.27 -8.70
CA THR A 329 -29.93 20.48 -7.66
C THR A 329 -30.92 19.98 -6.63
N THR A 330 -30.87 18.70 -6.29
CA THR A 330 -31.63 18.10 -5.19
C THR A 330 -30.67 17.45 -4.21
N ARG A 331 -30.94 17.55 -2.91
CA ARG A 331 -30.10 17.01 -1.84
C ARG A 331 -30.86 15.93 -1.09
N THR A 332 -30.33 14.73 -1.04
CA THR A 332 -30.95 13.59 -0.35
C THR A 332 -30.03 13.10 0.76
N ALA A 333 -30.50 13.17 2.00
CA ALA A 333 -29.73 12.77 3.17
C ALA A 333 -29.45 11.26 3.20
N LEU A 334 -28.30 10.90 3.76
CA LEU A 334 -27.84 9.52 3.95
C LEU A 334 -27.57 9.27 5.45
N PRO A 335 -28.62 9.19 6.31
CA PRO A 335 -28.44 9.13 7.76
C PRO A 335 -27.72 7.86 8.25
N ALA A 336 -27.69 6.80 7.45
CA ALA A 336 -27.01 5.54 7.77
C ALA A 336 -25.51 5.52 7.39
N VAL A 337 -25.02 6.54 6.66
CA VAL A 337 -23.61 6.63 6.24
C VAL A 337 -22.87 7.49 7.25
N GLN A 338 -21.74 7.01 7.78
CA GLN A 338 -21.01 7.72 8.84
C GLN A 338 -19.90 8.62 8.29
N GLU A 339 -18.98 8.03 7.52
CA GLU A 339 -17.83 8.69 6.93
C GLU A 339 -17.74 8.28 5.44
N PRO A 340 -18.45 8.98 4.54
CA PRO A 340 -18.38 8.67 3.11
C PRO A 340 -16.97 8.90 2.56
N LEU A 341 -16.41 7.91 1.87
CA LEU A 341 -15.06 7.96 1.29
C LEU A 341 -15.03 7.72 -0.23
N SER A 342 -16.04 7.06 -0.79
CA SER A 342 -16.15 6.78 -2.22
C SER A 342 -17.58 6.61 -2.69
N LEU A 343 -17.82 6.81 -3.99
CA LEU A 343 -19.13 6.67 -4.62
C LEU A 343 -19.00 5.96 -5.97
N PHE A 344 -19.87 5.00 -6.23
CA PHE A 344 -20.05 4.37 -7.53
C PHE A 344 -21.54 4.14 -7.82
N ALA A 345 -21.99 4.43 -9.04
CA ALA A 345 -23.36 4.16 -9.46
C ALA A 345 -23.43 2.87 -10.28
N GLU A 346 -24.22 1.91 -9.81
CA GLU A 346 -24.47 0.65 -10.50
C GLU A 346 -25.46 0.84 -11.66
N ARG A 347 -25.42 -0.09 -12.63
CA ARG A 347 -26.27 -0.02 -13.85
C ARG A 347 -27.77 -0.04 -13.55
N ASP A 348 -28.18 -0.65 -12.44
CA ASP A 348 -29.57 -0.69 -11.96
C ASP A 348 -30.00 0.62 -11.27
N GLY A 349 -29.11 1.61 -11.20
CA GLY A 349 -29.33 2.87 -10.52
C GLY A 349 -29.17 2.81 -9.00
N SER A 350 -28.78 1.67 -8.41
CA SER A 350 -28.34 1.65 -7.02
C SER A 350 -26.96 2.29 -6.88
N LEU A 351 -26.63 2.76 -5.67
CA LEU A 351 -25.32 3.34 -5.37
C LEU A 351 -24.52 2.39 -4.49
N LEU A 352 -23.22 2.33 -4.70
CA LEU A 352 -22.26 1.77 -3.78
C LEU A 352 -21.49 2.92 -3.13
N ILE A 353 -21.44 2.93 -1.81
CA ILE A 353 -20.75 3.93 -1.01
C ILE A 353 -19.73 3.21 -0.14
N GLY A 354 -18.47 3.59 -0.28
CA GLY A 354 -17.45 3.23 0.70
C GLY A 354 -17.61 4.11 1.93
N ASP A 355 -17.82 3.49 3.09
CA ASP A 355 -17.98 4.15 4.38
C ASP A 355 -16.80 3.79 5.29
N GLY A 356 -16.12 4.79 5.83
CA GLY A 356 -15.06 4.63 6.81
C GLY A 356 -15.57 4.26 8.22
N GLY A 357 -16.88 4.38 8.47
CA GLY A 357 -17.45 4.21 9.81
C GLY A 357 -16.99 5.31 10.79
N PRO A 358 -17.11 5.09 12.12
CA PRO A 358 -16.60 6.02 13.12
C PRO A 358 -15.09 6.24 12.93
N GLN A 359 -14.66 7.50 12.92
CA GLN A 359 -13.23 7.87 12.75
C GLN A 359 -12.48 7.95 14.09
N GLU A 360 -13.21 8.18 15.18
CA GLU A 360 -12.73 8.13 16.56
C GLU A 360 -13.40 6.94 17.27
N PRO A 361 -12.97 5.70 16.99
CA PRO A 361 -13.62 4.50 17.51
C PRO A 361 -13.49 4.42 19.03
N THR A 362 -14.59 4.07 19.70
CA THR A 362 -14.64 3.89 21.16
C THR A 362 -14.41 2.45 21.59
N GLY A 363 -14.49 1.51 20.66
CA GLY A 363 -14.21 0.10 20.89
C GLY A 363 -14.06 -0.71 19.60
N PRO A 364 -13.81 -2.03 19.72
CA PRO A 364 -13.53 -2.90 18.56
C PRO A 364 -14.63 -2.93 17.48
N ALA A 365 -15.89 -2.71 17.87
CA ALA A 365 -17.03 -2.67 16.96
C ALA A 365 -17.02 -1.47 16.00
N ASP A 366 -16.30 -0.40 16.37
CA ASP A 366 -16.19 0.84 15.58
C ASP A 366 -14.98 0.83 14.61
N LEU A 367 -14.07 -0.15 14.77
CA LEU A 367 -12.87 -0.26 13.93
C LEU A 367 -13.19 -0.55 12.45
N PRO A 368 -14.18 -1.40 12.12
CA PRO A 368 -14.63 -1.58 10.74
C PRO A 368 -15.10 -0.31 10.04
N GLY A 369 -14.68 -0.15 8.79
CA GLY A 369 -15.46 0.50 7.74
C GLY A 369 -16.30 -0.53 6.97
N GLY A 370 -16.97 -0.10 5.90
CA GLY A 370 -17.85 -0.96 5.14
C GLY A 370 -18.14 -0.47 3.72
N LEU A 371 -18.72 -1.37 2.93
CA LEU A 371 -19.29 -1.04 1.63
C LEU A 371 -20.81 -1.11 1.76
N LEU A 372 -21.48 0.00 1.46
CA LEU A 372 -22.93 0.15 1.60
C LEU A 372 -23.58 0.22 0.23
N ARG A 373 -24.69 -0.50 0.05
CA ARG A 373 -25.57 -0.37 -1.12
C ARG A 373 -26.75 0.52 -0.77
N VAL A 374 -27.02 1.51 -1.60
CA VAL A 374 -28.14 2.44 -1.47
C VAL A 374 -29.12 2.21 -2.61
N VAL A 375 -30.34 1.77 -2.28
CA VAL A 375 -31.43 1.58 -3.23
C VAL A 375 -32.34 2.80 -3.20
N ARG A 376 -32.49 3.46 -4.36
CA ARG A 376 -33.17 4.76 -4.51
C ARG A 376 -34.65 4.66 -4.91
N ALA A 377 -35.23 3.45 -4.90
CA ALA A 377 -36.59 3.19 -5.38
C ALA A 377 -37.70 3.64 -4.42
N ALA A 378 -37.39 3.85 -3.12
CA ALA A 378 -38.33 4.29 -2.10
C ALA A 378 -37.73 5.44 -1.28
N THR A 379 -38.58 6.26 -0.65
CA THR A 379 -38.16 7.33 0.26
C THR A 379 -38.64 7.01 1.68
N PRO A 380 -37.76 6.97 2.70
CA PRO A 380 -36.31 7.17 2.61
C PRO A 380 -35.60 6.06 1.82
N TRP A 381 -34.44 6.39 1.24
CA TRP A 381 -33.62 5.41 0.54
C TRP A 381 -33.19 4.28 1.47
N THR A 382 -33.16 3.05 0.96
CA THR A 382 -32.73 1.88 1.73
C THR A 382 -31.22 1.72 1.65
N VAL A 383 -30.55 1.60 2.80
CA VAL A 383 -29.10 1.42 2.89
C VAL A 383 -28.80 0.07 3.54
N THR A 384 -28.02 -0.77 2.87
CA THR A 384 -27.67 -2.12 3.33
C THR A 384 -26.18 -2.41 3.19
N PRO A 385 -25.50 -2.99 4.19
CA PRO A 385 -24.13 -3.47 4.03
C PRO A 385 -24.01 -4.53 2.93
N VAL A 386 -22.92 -4.48 2.17
CA VAL A 386 -22.62 -5.42 1.07
C VAL A 386 -21.69 -6.54 1.53
N LEU A 387 -20.82 -6.26 2.52
CA LEU A 387 -19.78 -7.17 2.96
C LEU A 387 -19.99 -7.59 4.41
N SER A 388 -19.66 -8.85 4.73
CA SER A 388 -19.58 -9.34 6.10
C SER A 388 -18.19 -9.15 6.70
N ALA A 389 -17.15 -9.07 5.87
CA ALA A 389 -15.78 -8.79 6.30
C ALA A 389 -15.51 -7.28 6.32
N PRO A 390 -14.91 -6.74 7.39
CA PRO A 390 -14.75 -5.30 7.56
C PRO A 390 -13.65 -4.74 6.68
N LEU A 391 -13.98 -3.68 5.94
CA LEU A 391 -13.02 -2.78 5.33
C LEU A 391 -12.45 -1.86 6.42
N THR A 392 -11.44 -1.04 6.09
CA THR A 392 -10.98 0.03 6.99
C THR A 392 -11.45 1.39 6.48
N ALA A 393 -11.03 1.77 5.28
CA ALA A 393 -11.32 3.07 4.69
C ALA A 393 -11.39 2.96 3.15
N PRO A 394 -12.55 2.57 2.59
CA PRO A 394 -12.73 2.35 1.15
C PRO A 394 -12.80 3.66 0.34
N THR A 395 -11.67 4.07 -0.21
CA THR A 395 -11.49 5.35 -0.90
C THR A 395 -11.82 5.33 -2.40
N GLY A 396 -11.89 4.15 -3.02
CA GLY A 396 -12.24 4.01 -4.43
C GLY A 396 -13.04 2.76 -4.72
N ILE A 397 -13.95 2.83 -5.69
CA ILE A 397 -14.77 1.71 -6.16
C ILE A 397 -14.76 1.73 -7.68
N ALA A 398 -14.50 0.58 -8.29
CA ALA A 398 -14.55 0.42 -9.73
C ALA A 398 -15.09 -0.96 -10.11
N ARG A 399 -15.76 -1.03 -11.26
CA ARG A 399 -16.23 -2.29 -11.84
C ARG A 399 -15.39 -2.59 -13.09
N GLY A 400 -14.75 -3.75 -13.12
CA GLY A 400 -13.95 -4.20 -14.25
C GLY A 400 -14.82 -4.52 -15.47
N ARG A 401 -14.17 -4.74 -16.63
CA ARG A 401 -14.87 -5.15 -17.86
C ARG A 401 -15.57 -6.51 -17.74
N ASP A 402 -15.00 -7.39 -16.93
CA ASP A 402 -15.56 -8.68 -16.51
C ASP A 402 -16.80 -8.54 -15.61
N GLY A 403 -17.11 -7.33 -15.15
CA GLY A 403 -18.16 -7.08 -14.18
C GLY A 403 -17.72 -7.34 -12.75
N GLU A 404 -16.47 -7.68 -12.48
CA GLU A 404 -15.98 -7.86 -11.12
C GLU A 404 -15.94 -6.50 -10.40
N LEU A 405 -16.26 -6.52 -9.11
CA LEU A 405 -16.23 -5.32 -8.27
C LEU A 405 -14.88 -5.23 -7.57
N TYR A 406 -14.27 -4.05 -7.62
CA TYR A 406 -13.00 -3.76 -6.96
C TYR A 406 -13.17 -2.59 -6.00
N VAL A 407 -12.59 -2.73 -4.81
CA VAL A 407 -12.57 -1.69 -3.78
C VAL A 407 -11.12 -1.38 -3.43
N LEU A 408 -10.77 -0.11 -3.50
CA LEU A 408 -9.51 0.45 -3.03
C LEU A 408 -9.68 0.84 -1.56
N ASP A 409 -8.85 0.28 -0.69
CA ASP A 409 -8.86 0.54 0.75
C ASP A 409 -7.51 1.12 1.16
N VAL A 410 -7.49 2.31 1.77
CA VAL A 410 -6.24 2.94 2.24
C VAL A 410 -5.69 2.29 3.52
N GLY A 411 -6.53 1.56 4.26
CA GLY A 411 -6.12 0.81 5.44
C GLY A 411 -5.86 1.66 6.68
N LEU A 412 -6.24 2.94 6.69
CA LEU A 412 -6.02 3.87 7.79
C LEU A 412 -7.33 4.27 8.47
N LYS A 413 -7.32 4.30 9.81
CA LYS A 413 -8.36 4.89 10.64
C LYS A 413 -7.68 5.70 11.77
N PRO A 414 -7.99 7.00 11.93
CA PRO A 414 -8.87 7.80 11.05
C PRO A 414 -8.31 7.91 9.62
N PHE A 415 -9.20 8.14 8.65
CA PHE A 415 -8.81 8.44 7.27
C PHE A 415 -8.03 9.75 7.24
N ALA A 416 -8.68 10.86 7.64
CA ALA A 416 -8.01 12.14 7.80
C ALA A 416 -7.10 12.09 9.04
N PRO A 417 -5.79 12.38 8.93
CA PRO A 417 -4.91 12.33 10.08
C PRO A 417 -5.35 13.29 11.18
N SER A 418 -5.21 12.85 12.44
CA SER A 418 -5.36 13.72 13.61
C SER A 418 -4.35 14.87 13.59
N THR A 419 -4.71 16.01 14.18
CA THR A 419 -3.78 17.14 14.34
C THR A 419 -2.79 16.94 15.49
N THR A 420 -3.08 16.01 16.42
CA THR A 420 -2.23 15.73 17.59
C THR A 420 -1.29 14.56 17.37
N ASP A 421 -1.81 13.46 16.80
CA ASP A 421 -1.03 12.26 16.53
C ASP A 421 -1.36 11.67 15.14
N PRO A 422 -0.87 12.32 14.06
CA PRO A 422 -1.24 11.98 12.69
C PRO A 422 -0.74 10.61 12.20
N PHE A 423 0.16 9.96 12.95
CA PHE A 423 0.78 8.69 12.55
C PHE A 423 0.52 7.55 13.52
N ILE A 424 -0.19 7.78 14.63
CA ILE A 424 -0.64 6.72 15.52
C ILE A 424 -2.16 6.72 15.50
N GLY A 425 -2.73 5.67 14.91
CA GLY A 425 -4.17 5.53 14.73
C GLY A 425 -4.72 4.24 15.33
N PRO A 426 -6.04 4.15 15.54
CA PRO A 426 -6.72 2.90 15.86
C PRO A 426 -6.50 1.77 14.85
N VAL A 427 -6.33 2.08 13.55
CA VAL A 427 -6.05 1.08 12.51
C VAL A 427 -5.00 1.61 11.54
N SER A 428 -3.90 0.87 11.39
CA SER A 428 -2.83 1.16 10.42
C SER A 428 -2.45 -0.11 9.64
N ARG A 429 -3.16 -0.38 8.54
CA ARG A 429 -2.95 -1.52 7.63
C ARG A 429 -2.40 -1.06 6.29
N ASP A 430 -1.72 -1.95 5.57
CA ASP A 430 -1.26 -1.66 4.21
C ASP A 430 -2.46 -1.32 3.32
N ALA A 431 -2.32 -0.27 2.53
CA ALA A 431 -3.32 0.05 1.51
C ALA A 431 -3.33 -1.06 0.45
N CYS A 432 -4.50 -1.38 -0.07
CA CYS A 432 -4.66 -2.47 -1.03
C CYS A 432 -5.87 -2.29 -1.95
N VAL A 433 -5.88 -3.07 -3.03
CA VAL A 433 -7.09 -3.30 -3.82
C VAL A 433 -7.64 -4.67 -3.48
N LEU A 434 -8.94 -4.72 -3.26
CA LEU A 434 -9.73 -5.89 -2.92
C LEU A 434 -10.66 -6.20 -4.09
N ARG A 435 -10.72 -7.47 -4.50
CA ARG A 435 -11.81 -7.98 -5.34
C ARG A 435 -12.96 -8.39 -4.44
N VAL A 436 -14.15 -7.90 -4.74
CA VAL A 436 -15.36 -8.07 -3.93
C VAL A 436 -16.32 -9.01 -4.65
N ASP A 437 -16.81 -10.00 -3.92
CA ASP A 437 -17.96 -10.81 -4.28
C ASP A 437 -19.15 -10.38 -3.42
N PRO A 438 -20.04 -9.51 -3.94
CA PRO A 438 -21.22 -9.04 -3.21
C PRO A 438 -22.18 -10.16 -2.83
N ALA A 439 -22.26 -11.23 -3.63
CA ALA A 439 -23.20 -12.32 -3.39
C ALA A 439 -22.73 -13.20 -2.23
N ALA A 440 -21.42 -13.42 -2.11
CA ALA A 440 -20.83 -14.12 -0.98
C ALA A 440 -20.56 -13.23 0.24
N GLY A 441 -20.68 -11.89 0.10
CA GLY A 441 -20.32 -10.92 1.13
C GLY A 441 -18.83 -10.91 1.47
N LYS A 442 -17.97 -11.30 0.52
CA LYS A 442 -16.52 -11.51 0.72
C LYS A 442 -15.68 -10.52 -0.07
N ALA A 443 -14.51 -10.20 0.47
CA ALA A 443 -13.48 -9.41 -0.19
C ALA A 443 -12.13 -10.14 -0.10
N VAL A 444 -11.37 -10.15 -1.19
CA VAL A 444 -10.04 -10.78 -1.26
C VAL A 444 -9.03 -9.75 -1.75
N GLN A 445 -7.96 -9.56 -1.00
CA GLN A 445 -6.86 -8.69 -1.39
C GLN A 445 -6.17 -9.25 -2.63
N ILE A 446 -6.04 -8.42 -3.66
CA ILE A 446 -5.36 -8.81 -4.91
C ILE A 446 -4.00 -8.15 -5.07
N THR A 447 -3.65 -7.09 -4.34
CA THR A 447 -2.32 -6.44 -4.47
C THR A 447 -1.33 -6.94 -3.42
N GLU A 448 -0.03 -6.88 -3.72
CA GLU A 448 1.01 -7.03 -2.68
C GLU A 448 0.95 -5.87 -1.66
N ARG A 449 1.65 -6.03 -0.53
CA ARG A 449 1.77 -4.99 0.51
C ARG A 449 2.71 -3.86 0.05
N GLY A 450 2.54 -2.68 0.65
CA GLY A 450 3.44 -1.54 0.45
C GLY A 450 3.46 -0.98 -0.98
N GLN A 451 2.41 -1.21 -1.77
CA GLN A 451 2.30 -0.73 -3.16
C GLN A 451 1.71 0.68 -3.26
N PHE A 452 1.05 1.15 -2.20
CA PHE A 452 0.38 2.44 -2.15
C PHE A 452 0.74 3.18 -0.87
N VAL A 453 0.71 4.51 -0.93
CA VAL A 453 0.97 5.42 0.19
C VAL A 453 -0.34 5.87 0.80
N TYR A 454 -1.16 6.59 0.03
CA TYR A 454 -2.45 7.10 0.49
C TYR A 454 -3.42 7.14 -0.70
N PRO A 455 -3.84 5.98 -1.25
CA PRO A 455 -4.54 5.97 -2.52
C PRO A 455 -6.00 6.43 -2.35
N THR A 456 -6.52 7.16 -3.33
CA THR A 456 -7.84 7.80 -3.25
C THR A 456 -8.76 7.40 -4.40
N GLY A 457 -8.54 7.91 -5.61
CA GLY A 457 -9.37 7.62 -6.78
C GLY A 457 -9.02 6.28 -7.43
N MET A 458 -10.03 5.58 -7.97
CA MET A 458 -9.82 4.38 -8.79
C MET A 458 -10.85 4.33 -9.92
N VAL A 459 -10.40 3.95 -11.13
CA VAL A 459 -11.26 3.70 -12.29
C VAL A 459 -10.79 2.47 -13.05
N ALA A 460 -11.71 1.77 -13.72
CA ALA A 460 -11.37 0.67 -14.61
C ALA A 460 -11.22 1.20 -16.05
N VAL A 461 -10.15 0.80 -16.73
CA VAL A 461 -9.90 1.09 -18.16
C VAL A 461 -9.40 -0.17 -18.84
N GLY A 462 -10.21 -0.71 -19.77
CA GLY A 462 -9.91 -1.98 -20.42
C GLY A 462 -9.82 -3.13 -19.40
N ASP A 463 -8.65 -3.75 -19.29
CA ASP A 463 -8.31 -4.84 -18.37
C ASP A 463 -7.51 -4.37 -17.14
N ARG A 464 -7.37 -3.05 -16.96
CA ARG A 464 -6.59 -2.43 -15.88
C ARG A 464 -7.46 -1.65 -14.92
N LEU A 465 -6.99 -1.55 -13.69
CA LEU A 465 -7.45 -0.54 -12.74
C LEU A 465 -6.39 0.56 -12.66
N ILE A 466 -6.82 1.81 -12.75
CA ILE A 466 -5.95 2.97 -12.58
C ILE A 466 -6.27 3.60 -11.24
N VAL A 467 -5.26 3.74 -10.38
CA VAL A 467 -5.35 4.26 -9.02
C VAL A 467 -4.60 5.58 -8.91
N CYS A 468 -5.23 6.56 -8.27
CA CYS A 468 -4.60 7.80 -7.83
C CYS A 468 -3.91 7.60 -6.49
N ASP A 469 -2.64 8.01 -6.41
CA ASP A 469 -1.88 8.09 -5.16
C ASP A 469 -1.30 9.50 -4.97
N PRO A 470 -2.01 10.40 -4.26
CA PRO A 470 -1.55 11.75 -3.97
C PRO A 470 -0.39 11.80 -2.96
N GLY A 471 0.01 10.67 -2.39
CA GLY A 471 0.95 10.60 -1.29
C GLY A 471 0.34 11.03 0.04
N GLN A 472 1.16 10.97 1.09
CA GLN A 472 0.70 11.28 2.44
C GLN A 472 0.06 12.70 2.48
N PRO A 473 -1.16 12.83 3.02
CA PRO A 473 -1.82 14.12 3.14
C PRO A 473 -1.03 15.06 4.07
N THR A 474 -1.05 16.34 3.71
CA THR A 474 -0.68 17.44 4.60
C THR A 474 -1.94 17.88 5.33
N THR A 475 -1.95 17.83 6.66
CA THR A 475 -3.03 18.45 7.45
C THR A 475 -2.94 19.99 7.35
N PRO A 476 -4.05 20.73 7.54
CA PRO A 476 -4.04 22.20 7.53
C PRO A 476 -3.14 22.83 8.60
N THR A 477 -2.94 22.11 9.71
CA THR A 477 -1.91 22.37 10.71
C THR A 477 -0.80 21.38 10.42
N ASP A 478 0.27 21.80 9.74
CA ASP A 478 1.39 20.96 9.30
C ASP A 478 1.67 19.83 10.29
N VAL A 479 1.44 18.58 9.86
CA VAL A 479 1.68 17.36 10.64
C VAL A 479 3.09 17.45 11.24
N ALA A 480 3.22 17.85 12.50
CA ALA A 480 4.48 17.94 13.23
C ALA A 480 5.66 18.60 12.45
N GLY A 481 5.38 19.55 11.55
CA GLY A 481 6.41 20.19 10.70
C GLY A 481 6.94 19.34 9.53
N HIS A 482 6.25 18.25 9.18
CA HIS A 482 6.61 17.43 8.01
C HIS A 482 6.00 17.98 6.71
N GLU A 483 6.80 17.95 5.65
CA GLU A 483 6.40 18.33 4.30
C GLU A 483 6.45 17.11 3.36
N PRO A 484 5.51 16.15 3.47
CA PRO A 484 5.55 14.89 2.74
C PRO A 484 5.42 15.05 1.22
N TYR A 485 5.09 16.24 0.72
CA TYR A 485 4.90 16.47 -0.70
C TYR A 485 6.20 16.70 -1.48
N TRP A 486 7.36 16.86 -0.83
CA TRP A 486 8.61 17.17 -1.55
C TRP A 486 9.06 16.11 -2.55
N CYS A 487 8.86 14.82 -2.25
CA CYS A 487 9.13 13.73 -3.20
C CYS A 487 8.31 13.83 -4.50
N ARG A 488 7.26 14.67 -4.53
CA ARG A 488 6.41 14.91 -5.72
C ARG A 488 6.99 15.94 -6.67
N VAL A 489 7.97 16.73 -6.23
CA VAL A 489 8.55 17.84 -7.03
C VAL A 489 10.08 17.87 -7.02
N GLN A 490 10.73 17.16 -6.10
CA GLN A 490 12.18 17.03 -6.04
C GLN A 490 12.62 15.68 -6.63
N PRO A 491 13.51 15.67 -7.63
CA PRO A 491 14.02 14.44 -8.19
C PRO A 491 14.88 13.69 -7.16
N HIS A 492 14.89 12.36 -7.27
CA HIS A 492 15.69 11.45 -6.43
C HIS A 492 15.35 11.47 -4.93
N LEU A 493 14.30 12.19 -4.51
CA LEU A 493 13.77 12.13 -3.15
C LEU A 493 12.61 11.13 -3.08
N PHE A 494 12.60 10.29 -2.04
CA PHE A 494 11.43 9.48 -1.68
C PHE A 494 11.15 9.59 -0.18
N ASN A 495 9.91 9.34 0.23
CA ASN A 495 9.59 9.30 1.65
C ASN A 495 9.38 7.87 2.13
N VAL A 496 9.71 7.63 3.40
CA VAL A 496 9.32 6.45 4.16
C VAL A 496 8.30 6.91 5.17
N VAL A 497 7.05 6.50 5.00
CA VAL A 497 5.93 6.91 5.85
C VAL A 497 5.58 5.78 6.79
N LEU A 498 5.61 6.05 8.09
CA LEU A 498 5.31 5.08 9.14
C LEU A 498 4.02 5.45 9.84
N HIS A 499 3.09 4.50 9.90
CA HIS A 499 1.92 4.61 10.75
C HIS A 499 1.89 3.46 11.75
N PHE A 500 1.62 3.75 13.02
CA PHE A 500 1.50 2.76 14.08
C PHE A 500 0.04 2.53 14.44
N THR A 501 -0.23 1.37 15.04
CA THR A 501 -1.54 1.06 15.61
C THR A 501 -1.47 1.23 17.12
N ALA A 502 -2.34 2.06 17.68
CA ALA A 502 -2.28 2.47 19.09
C ALA A 502 -2.34 1.29 20.07
N ASP A 503 -3.20 0.30 19.77
CA ASP A 503 -3.40 -0.93 20.53
C ASP A 503 -2.16 -1.87 20.59
N ARG A 504 -1.18 -1.65 19.70
CA ARG A 504 0.09 -2.40 19.68
C ARG A 504 1.19 -1.71 20.47
N LEU A 505 1.00 -0.46 20.87
CA LEU A 505 1.99 0.31 21.61
C LEU A 505 1.84 0.10 23.12
N PRO A 506 2.93 0.22 23.89
CA PRO A 506 2.86 0.27 25.34
C PRO A 506 1.93 1.38 25.83
N GLU A 507 1.27 1.14 26.97
CA GLU A 507 0.44 2.14 27.65
C GLU A 507 1.29 3.21 28.34
N ASP A 508 2.41 2.79 28.94
CA ASP A 508 3.37 3.68 29.59
C ASP A 508 4.01 4.63 28.54
N PRO A 509 3.96 5.96 28.74
CA PRO A 509 4.48 6.92 27.76
C PRO A 509 5.98 6.80 27.48
N ASP A 510 6.80 6.49 28.49
CA ASP A 510 8.25 6.38 28.34
C ASP A 510 8.64 5.08 27.63
N GLU A 511 7.97 3.97 27.95
CA GLU A 511 8.09 2.72 27.22
C GLU A 511 7.61 2.86 25.77
N ARG A 512 6.48 3.54 25.55
CA ARG A 512 5.96 3.85 24.21
C ARG A 512 6.95 4.66 23.40
N HIS A 513 7.48 5.74 23.96
CA HIS A 513 8.45 6.59 23.28
C HIS A 513 9.71 5.80 22.91
N ARG A 514 10.29 5.05 23.85
CA ARG A 514 11.45 4.18 23.59
C ARG A 514 11.17 3.17 22.48
N ALA A 515 10.02 2.52 22.52
CA ALA A 515 9.62 1.56 21.51
C ALA A 515 9.48 2.18 20.11
N LEU A 516 8.87 3.36 20.01
CA LEU A 516 8.73 4.08 18.75
C LEU A 516 10.11 4.51 18.19
N VAL A 517 10.96 5.11 19.04
CA VAL A 517 12.34 5.50 18.68
C VAL A 517 13.15 4.29 18.20
N GLN A 518 13.01 3.15 18.87
CA GLN A 518 13.66 1.89 18.50
C GLN A 518 13.25 1.45 17.08
N VAL A 519 11.95 1.33 16.81
CA VAL A 519 11.44 0.89 15.49
C VAL A 519 11.85 1.88 14.39
N VAL A 520 11.75 3.18 14.67
CA VAL A 520 12.18 4.25 13.77
C VAL A 520 13.68 4.16 13.48
N GLY A 521 14.51 3.93 14.49
CA GLY A 521 15.96 3.76 14.36
C GLY A 521 16.32 2.55 13.51
N ASP A 522 15.66 1.41 13.73
CA ASP A 522 15.85 0.20 12.94
C ASP A 522 15.50 0.45 11.45
N ILE A 523 14.36 1.09 11.19
CA ILE A 523 13.94 1.43 9.82
C ILE A 523 14.92 2.42 9.17
N ARG A 524 15.38 3.45 9.88
CA ARG A 524 16.42 4.37 9.39
C ARG A 524 17.67 3.63 8.97
N GLY A 525 18.20 2.76 9.85
CA GLY A 525 19.39 1.97 9.56
C GLY A 525 19.24 1.07 8.33
N ILE A 526 18.06 0.47 8.15
CA ILE A 526 17.75 -0.33 6.95
C ILE A 526 17.76 0.54 5.69
N VAL A 527 17.03 1.66 5.72
CA VAL A 527 16.87 2.50 4.53
C VAL A 527 18.22 3.10 4.14
N ASP A 528 19.01 3.59 5.09
CA ASP A 528 20.35 4.11 4.80
C ASP A 528 21.28 3.05 4.20
N ALA A 529 21.20 1.80 4.67
CA ALA A 529 22.02 0.71 4.16
C ALA A 529 21.54 0.15 2.81
N GLN A 530 20.25 0.21 2.50
CA GLN A 530 19.65 -0.50 1.36
C GLN A 530 19.08 0.41 0.26
N LYS A 531 18.97 1.73 0.49
CA LYS A 531 18.48 2.68 -0.52
C LYS A 531 19.43 2.77 -1.73
N PRO A 532 18.93 3.16 -2.90
CA PRO A 532 19.79 3.52 -4.02
C PRO A 532 20.76 4.65 -3.65
N ALA A 533 22.04 4.54 -4.04
CA ALA A 533 23.08 5.50 -3.64
C ALA A 533 22.77 6.96 -4.05
N HIS A 534 22.12 7.16 -5.20
CA HIS A 534 21.79 8.47 -5.75
C HIS A 534 20.50 9.09 -5.17
N THR A 535 19.84 8.42 -4.21
CA THR A 535 18.58 8.89 -3.64
C THR A 535 18.76 9.54 -2.27
N ILE A 536 17.98 10.59 -2.04
CA ILE A 536 17.76 11.19 -0.73
C ILE A 536 16.43 10.66 -0.23
N TRP A 537 16.24 10.60 1.09
CA TRP A 537 14.99 10.15 1.65
C TRP A 537 14.60 10.93 2.90
N ASN A 538 13.30 11.04 3.14
CA ASN A 538 12.74 11.60 4.36
C ASN A 538 11.97 10.53 5.12
N LEU A 539 12.06 10.57 6.45
CA LEU A 539 11.18 9.80 7.31
C LEU A 539 9.99 10.65 7.75
N ILE A 540 8.79 10.11 7.60
CA ILE A 540 7.52 10.76 7.95
C ILE A 540 6.82 9.88 8.99
N THR A 541 6.81 10.30 10.26
CA THR A 541 6.40 9.48 11.42
C THR A 541 6.06 10.37 12.64
N ALA A 542 5.55 9.78 13.72
CA ALA A 542 5.22 10.47 14.99
C ALA A 542 6.42 10.81 15.89
N VAL A 543 7.68 10.53 15.49
CA VAL A 543 8.89 10.60 16.33
C VAL A 543 9.94 11.53 15.78
#